data_AF-A0A7G9XS84-F1
#
_entry.id   AF-A0A7G9XS84-F1
#
_cell.length_a   1.000
_cell.length_b   1.000
_cell.length_c   1.000
_cell.angle_alpha   90.00
_cell.angle_beta   90.00
_cell.angle_gamma   90.00
#
_symmetry.space_group_name_H-M   'P 1'
#
loop_
_entity.id
_entity.type
_entity.pdbx_description
1 polymer ?
#
loop_
_entity_poly.entity_id
_entity_poly.type
_entity_poly.pdbx_seq_one_letter_code
_entity_poly.pdbx_strand_id
1 'polypeptide(L)'
;MPSPSELLAAPRGRRLCLEVALAAEPAVVPAVFDAERAFHGEGVAVLRFGAGADEPLPPPTGLADAGRALGGIRAESIDAVAADDTRVLECLASTVDSATYWQAPDARDELAAQPEVAEALIAVADRLVAHHLLARWSGSSFGSGWRVEFDADASATLAFTNPDAVLEQWRGETHSDEAHARVADAQGRAGSMTSGTWWSFPTCLPTASDTFADVPCGLTLVEDSLGWERALVSPTRGAGRVLDIDEATWVELCRRHPVDVTSSRRHDWGRATGREGRWVIPDWSAVAQEWNAVRLSIAQYLVLAGRPLPVDDECASLIAGWGPGVTRWLTDGVRVVGEPEVWVRSDASQVAGWARAGRPQA
;
A
#
# COMPACT_ATOMS: atom_id res chain seq x y z
N MET A 1 12.37 6.39 12.99
CA MET A 1 12.79 5.34 12.04
C MET A 1 12.19 4.04 12.52
N PRO A 2 11.39 3.32 11.72
CA PRO A 2 10.81 2.07 12.17
C PRO A 2 11.88 1.00 12.42
N SER A 3 11.64 0.15 13.41
CA SER A 3 12.43 -1.00 13.82
C SER A 3 12.02 -2.28 13.08
N PRO A 4 12.84 -3.35 13.10
CA PRO A 4 12.45 -4.66 12.55
C PRO A 4 11.14 -5.19 13.15
N SER A 5 10.93 -4.99 14.46
CA SER A 5 9.70 -5.38 15.14
C SER A 5 8.48 -4.60 14.67
N GLU A 6 8.61 -3.30 14.42
CA GLU A 6 7.51 -2.48 13.88
C GLU A 6 7.17 -2.89 12.44
N LEU A 7 8.18 -3.27 11.65
CA LEU A 7 7.98 -3.82 10.31
C LEU A 7 7.17 -5.12 10.34
N LEU A 8 7.52 -6.04 11.22
CA LEU A 8 6.81 -7.32 11.35
C LEU A 8 5.47 -7.22 12.10
N ALA A 9 5.23 -6.14 12.83
CA ALA A 9 3.93 -5.89 13.46
C ALA A 9 2.84 -5.52 12.43
N ALA A 10 3.22 -4.95 11.29
CA ALA A 10 2.28 -4.50 10.26
C ALA A 10 2.14 -5.50 9.09
N PRO A 11 0.95 -5.63 8.49
CA PRO A 11 0.74 -6.54 7.36
C PRO A 11 1.67 -6.26 6.18
N ARG A 12 1.82 -4.98 5.79
CA ARG A 12 2.65 -4.60 4.63
C ARG A 12 4.13 -4.87 4.88
N GLY A 13 4.64 -4.60 6.08
CA GLY A 13 6.02 -4.90 6.44
C GLY A 13 6.33 -6.41 6.48
N ARG A 14 5.41 -7.23 7.00
CA ARG A 14 5.53 -8.70 6.92
C ARG A 14 5.52 -9.18 5.47
N ARG A 15 4.60 -8.66 4.65
CA ARG A 15 4.51 -9.01 3.24
C ARG A 15 5.80 -8.66 2.48
N LEU A 16 6.38 -7.48 2.72
CA LEU A 16 7.68 -7.12 2.14
C LEU A 16 8.79 -8.10 2.55
N CYS A 17 8.87 -8.46 3.84
CA CYS A 17 9.86 -9.43 4.30
C CYS A 17 9.69 -10.79 3.62
N LEU A 18 8.45 -11.22 3.42
CA LEU A 18 8.15 -12.47 2.71
C LEU A 18 8.53 -12.39 1.24
N GLU A 19 8.16 -11.32 0.52
CA GLU A 19 8.52 -11.16 -0.90
C GLU A 19 10.05 -11.11 -1.09
N VAL A 20 10.79 -10.45 -0.18
CA VAL A 20 12.25 -10.46 -0.18
C VAL A 20 12.82 -11.86 0.07
N ALA A 21 12.23 -12.63 0.98
CA ALA A 21 12.63 -14.02 1.24
C ALA A 21 12.43 -14.91 0.00
N LEU A 22 11.28 -14.78 -0.66
CA LEU A 22 10.95 -15.52 -1.89
C LEU A 22 11.87 -15.14 -3.04
N ALA A 23 12.23 -13.85 -3.16
CA ALA A 23 13.21 -13.39 -4.12
C ALA A 23 14.62 -13.92 -3.79
N ALA A 24 15.00 -13.98 -2.52
CA ALA A 24 16.31 -14.44 -2.08
C ALA A 24 16.54 -15.94 -2.38
N GLU A 25 15.51 -16.76 -2.21
CA GLU A 25 15.57 -18.21 -2.47
C GLU A 25 14.31 -18.70 -3.21
N PRO A 26 14.32 -18.69 -4.56
CA PRO A 26 13.18 -19.14 -5.36
C PRO A 26 12.78 -20.60 -5.08
N ALA A 27 13.69 -21.43 -4.57
CA ALA A 27 13.38 -22.82 -4.20
C ALA A 27 12.39 -22.93 -3.02
N VAL A 28 12.18 -21.87 -2.24
CA VAL A 28 11.22 -21.83 -1.12
C VAL A 28 9.79 -21.53 -1.60
N VAL A 29 9.62 -20.95 -2.80
CA VAL A 29 8.31 -20.56 -3.35
C VAL A 29 7.28 -21.69 -3.32
N PRO A 30 7.57 -22.94 -3.75
CA PRO A 30 6.58 -24.02 -3.70
C PRO A 30 6.10 -24.33 -2.28
N ALA A 31 6.99 -24.31 -1.28
CA ALA A 31 6.63 -24.61 0.10
C ALA A 31 5.73 -23.52 0.70
N VAL A 32 6.01 -22.26 0.39
CA VAL A 32 5.18 -21.11 0.82
C VAL A 32 3.83 -21.14 0.10
N PHE A 33 3.81 -21.37 -1.21
CA PHE A 33 2.58 -21.52 -1.99
C PHE A 33 1.72 -22.69 -1.51
N ASP A 34 2.32 -23.82 -1.16
CA ASP A 34 1.57 -24.96 -0.63
C ASP A 34 0.98 -24.67 0.76
N ALA A 35 1.68 -23.91 1.60
CA ALA A 35 1.23 -23.52 2.93
C ALA A 35 0.14 -22.43 2.88
N GLU A 36 0.24 -21.47 1.95
CA GLU A 36 -0.75 -20.38 1.81
C GLU A 36 -2.14 -20.91 1.43
N ARG A 37 -2.22 -22.10 0.81
CA ARG A 37 -3.49 -22.76 0.49
C ARG A 37 -4.39 -23.01 1.69
N ALA A 38 -3.83 -23.11 2.90
CA ALA A 38 -4.62 -23.27 4.12
C ALA A 38 -5.49 -22.04 4.44
N PHE A 39 -5.18 -20.89 3.84
CA PHE A 39 -5.84 -19.60 4.08
C PHE A 39 -6.71 -19.13 2.90
N HIS A 40 -6.81 -19.92 1.82
CA HIS A 40 -7.76 -19.61 0.77
C HIS A 40 -9.19 -19.84 1.25
N GLY A 41 -10.06 -18.87 1.01
CA GLY A 41 -11.49 -19.00 1.29
C GLY A 41 -12.16 -20.13 0.51
N GLU A 42 -13.34 -20.56 0.96
CA GLU A 42 -14.14 -21.53 0.22
C GLU A 42 -14.44 -21.03 -1.20
N GLY A 43 -14.25 -21.90 -2.20
CA GLY A 43 -14.53 -21.59 -3.60
C GLY A 43 -13.39 -20.93 -4.38
N VAL A 44 -12.21 -20.72 -3.78
CA VAL A 44 -11.01 -20.28 -4.50
C VAL A 44 -10.43 -21.44 -5.32
N ALA A 45 -10.23 -21.22 -6.63
CA ALA A 45 -9.56 -22.15 -7.51
C ALA A 45 -8.05 -21.86 -7.55
N VAL A 46 -7.24 -22.86 -7.20
CA VAL A 46 -5.77 -22.76 -7.28
C VAL A 46 -5.32 -23.29 -8.64
N LEU A 47 -4.69 -22.44 -9.44
CA LEU A 47 -4.10 -22.81 -10.73
C LEU A 47 -2.59 -22.97 -10.58
N ARG A 48 -2.06 -24.09 -11.09
CA ARG A 48 -0.62 -24.33 -11.19
C ARG A 48 -0.24 -24.38 -12.66
N PHE A 49 0.79 -23.62 -13.03
CA PHE A 49 1.37 -23.66 -14.37
C PHE A 49 2.76 -24.28 -14.30
N GLY A 50 3.13 -25.07 -15.32
CA GLY A 50 4.46 -25.68 -15.44
C GLY A 50 4.49 -27.19 -15.21
N ALA A 51 5.69 -27.73 -15.01
CA ALA A 51 5.90 -29.16 -14.85
C ALA A 51 5.15 -29.70 -13.63
N GLY A 52 4.39 -30.78 -13.83
CA GLY A 52 3.55 -31.38 -12.80
C GLY A 52 2.16 -30.75 -12.67
N ALA A 53 1.77 -29.75 -13.47
CA ALA A 53 0.44 -29.10 -13.37
C ALA A 53 -0.75 -30.08 -13.35
N ASP A 54 -0.64 -31.21 -14.06
CA ASP A 54 -1.69 -32.25 -14.14
C ASP A 54 -1.73 -33.20 -12.93
N GLU A 55 -0.74 -33.13 -12.04
CA GLU A 55 -0.69 -33.97 -10.85
C GLU A 55 -1.63 -33.41 -9.76
N PRO A 56 -2.30 -34.29 -8.96
CA PRO A 56 -3.08 -33.85 -7.81
C PRO A 56 -2.24 -33.00 -6.86
N LEU A 57 -2.84 -31.93 -6.33
CA LEU A 57 -2.16 -31.11 -5.34
C LEU A 57 -1.87 -31.96 -4.09
N PRO A 58 -0.63 -31.93 -3.55
CA PRO A 58 -0.35 -32.57 -2.28
C PRO A 58 -1.17 -31.90 -1.16
N PRO A 59 -1.31 -32.55 0.01
CA PRO A 59 -1.80 -31.86 1.20
C PRO A 59 -1.01 -30.55 1.43
N PRO A 60 -1.65 -29.47 1.91
CA PRO A 60 -0.94 -28.24 2.24
C PRO A 60 0.28 -28.52 3.12
N THR A 61 1.40 -27.90 2.77
CA THR A 61 2.61 -27.93 3.59
C THR A 61 2.28 -27.33 4.96
N GLY A 62 2.75 -27.97 6.04
CA GLY A 62 2.50 -27.45 7.39
C GLY A 62 3.20 -26.11 7.62
N LEU A 63 2.61 -25.25 8.46
CA LEU A 63 3.20 -23.94 8.82
C LEU A 63 4.66 -24.06 9.31
N ALA A 64 4.97 -25.12 10.05
CA ALA A 64 6.31 -25.39 10.55
C ALA A 64 7.33 -25.73 9.43
N ASP A 65 6.89 -26.33 8.33
CA ASP A 65 7.75 -26.61 7.17
C ASP A 65 8.02 -25.32 6.38
N ALA A 66 7.00 -24.48 6.18
CA ALA A 66 7.17 -23.16 5.56
C ALA A 66 8.12 -22.27 6.39
N GLY A 67 7.91 -22.21 7.71
CA GLY A 67 8.80 -21.49 8.63
C GLY A 67 10.24 -22.02 8.59
N ARG A 68 10.44 -23.35 8.57
CA ARG A 68 11.78 -23.95 8.42
C ARG A 68 12.44 -23.60 7.08
N ALA A 69 11.69 -23.64 5.98
CA ALA A 69 12.21 -23.32 4.66
C ALA A 69 12.65 -21.85 4.59
N LEU A 70 11.83 -20.92 5.10
CA LEU A 70 12.15 -19.50 5.19
C LEU A 70 13.34 -19.24 6.13
N GLY A 71 13.36 -19.87 7.31
CA GLY A 71 14.45 -19.74 8.28
C GLY A 71 15.78 -20.35 7.80
N GLY A 72 15.74 -21.22 6.79
CA GLY A 72 16.92 -21.82 6.16
C GLY A 72 17.57 -20.95 5.08
N ILE A 73 16.95 -19.82 4.71
CA ILE A 73 17.48 -18.92 3.68
C ILE A 73 18.81 -18.32 4.15
N ARG A 74 19.80 -18.35 3.25
CA ARG A 74 21.12 -17.81 3.53
C ARG A 74 21.07 -16.30 3.67
N ALA A 75 21.72 -15.77 4.70
CA ALA A 75 21.83 -14.33 4.91
C ALA A 75 22.42 -13.60 3.70
N GLU A 76 23.40 -14.20 3.01
CA GLU A 76 24.01 -13.59 1.82
C GLU A 76 23.02 -13.45 0.65
N SER A 77 22.05 -14.36 0.53
CA SER A 77 21.01 -14.28 -0.48
C SER A 77 20.05 -13.12 -0.18
N ILE A 78 19.71 -12.91 1.09
CA ILE A 78 18.89 -11.78 1.54
C ILE A 78 19.64 -10.47 1.31
N ASP A 79 20.92 -10.41 1.68
CA ASP A 79 21.77 -9.24 1.44
C ASP A 79 21.87 -8.90 -0.06
N ALA A 80 21.95 -9.90 -0.93
CA ALA A 80 22.00 -9.71 -2.37
C ALA A 80 20.70 -9.11 -2.94
N VAL A 81 19.53 -9.48 -2.40
CA VAL A 81 18.26 -8.81 -2.74
C VAL A 81 18.26 -7.39 -2.20
N ALA A 82 18.57 -7.19 -0.92
CA ALA A 82 18.49 -5.89 -0.26
C ALA A 82 19.44 -4.83 -0.84
N ALA A 83 20.56 -5.25 -1.42
CA ALA A 83 21.52 -4.38 -2.09
C ALA A 83 21.12 -4.03 -3.55
N ASP A 84 20.11 -4.69 -4.11
CA ASP A 84 19.65 -4.50 -5.48
C ASP A 84 18.31 -3.73 -5.48
N ASP A 85 18.41 -2.42 -5.74
CA ASP A 85 17.25 -1.52 -5.73
C ASP A 85 16.13 -1.97 -6.69
N THR A 86 16.45 -2.60 -7.83
CA THR A 86 15.44 -3.15 -8.76
C THR A 86 14.67 -4.29 -8.11
N ARG A 87 15.39 -5.26 -7.52
CA ARG A 87 14.76 -6.43 -6.91
C ARG A 87 13.94 -6.05 -5.68
N VAL A 88 14.42 -5.08 -4.88
CA VAL A 88 13.65 -4.54 -3.76
C VAL A 88 12.40 -3.81 -4.25
N LEU A 89 12.50 -3.04 -5.35
CA LEU A 89 11.34 -2.36 -5.94
C LEU A 89 10.28 -3.36 -6.41
N GLU A 90 10.69 -4.49 -7.01
CA GLU A 90 9.77 -5.56 -7.41
C GLU A 90 9.06 -6.20 -6.21
N CYS A 91 9.80 -6.50 -5.13
CA CYS A 91 9.22 -7.03 -3.88
C CYS A 91 8.22 -6.04 -3.26
N LEU A 92 8.58 -4.75 -3.27
CA LEU A 92 7.73 -3.68 -2.75
C LEU A 92 6.49 -3.47 -3.61
N ALA A 93 6.62 -3.50 -4.94
CA ALA A 93 5.48 -3.39 -5.86
C ALA A 93 4.49 -4.54 -5.63
N SER A 94 4.96 -5.79 -5.52
CA SER A 94 4.09 -6.94 -5.21
C SER A 94 3.42 -6.80 -3.84
N THR A 95 4.13 -6.28 -2.84
CA THR A 95 3.59 -6.03 -1.49
C THR A 95 2.48 -4.99 -1.47
N VAL A 96 2.63 -3.95 -2.29
CA VAL A 96 1.68 -2.84 -2.38
C VAL A 96 0.46 -3.27 -3.20
N ASP A 97 0.67 -3.93 -4.34
CA ASP A 97 -0.41 -4.41 -5.21
C ASP A 97 -1.38 -5.36 -4.49
N SER A 98 -0.88 -6.22 -3.60
CA SER A 98 -1.73 -7.14 -2.82
C SER A 98 -2.58 -6.46 -1.72
N ALA A 99 -2.41 -5.16 -1.49
CA ALA A 99 -3.13 -4.45 -0.45
C ALA A 99 -4.58 -4.20 -0.86
N THR A 100 -5.50 -4.95 -0.25
CA THR A 100 -6.95 -4.78 -0.45
C THR A 100 -7.65 -4.61 0.90
N TYR A 101 -8.26 -3.44 1.13
CA TYR A 101 -8.95 -3.14 2.39
C TYR A 101 -10.48 -3.20 2.30
N TRP A 102 -10.98 -3.77 1.19
CA TRP A 102 -12.40 -4.00 0.92
C TRP A 102 -12.80 -5.49 1.05
N GLN A 103 -11.85 -6.36 1.40
CA GLN A 103 -12.06 -7.79 1.58
C GLN A 103 -11.18 -8.33 2.73
N ALA A 104 -11.27 -9.62 3.00
CA ALA A 104 -10.35 -10.30 3.92
C ALA A 104 -8.91 -10.20 3.41
N PRO A 105 -7.89 -10.29 4.29
CA PRO A 105 -6.49 -10.28 3.89
C PRO A 105 -6.20 -11.32 2.82
N ASP A 106 -5.21 -11.03 1.97
CA ASP A 106 -4.69 -12.01 1.03
C ASP A 106 -4.15 -13.24 1.79
N ALA A 107 -4.32 -14.43 1.22
CA ALA A 107 -3.94 -15.68 1.88
C ALA A 107 -2.45 -15.71 2.29
N ARG A 108 -1.60 -15.05 1.50
CA ARG A 108 -0.18 -14.92 1.82
C ARG A 108 0.07 -13.93 2.97
N ASP A 109 -0.77 -12.91 3.14
CA ASP A 109 -0.70 -12.02 4.30
C ASP A 109 -1.15 -12.74 5.58
N GLU A 110 -2.15 -13.63 5.48
CA GLU A 110 -2.56 -14.51 6.59
C GLU A 110 -1.48 -15.53 6.96
N LEU A 111 -0.83 -16.14 5.97
CA LEU A 111 0.33 -17.02 6.18
C LEU A 111 1.47 -16.26 6.86
N ALA A 112 1.80 -15.06 6.38
CA ALA A 112 2.88 -14.24 6.94
C ALA A 112 2.60 -13.82 8.39
N ALA A 113 1.34 -13.73 8.80
CA ALA A 113 0.94 -13.42 10.16
C ALA A 113 1.06 -14.60 11.14
N GLN A 114 1.27 -15.83 10.65
CA GLN A 114 1.42 -17.01 11.52
C GLN A 114 2.73 -16.95 12.31
N PRO A 115 2.75 -17.35 13.61
CA PRO A 115 3.94 -17.24 14.46
C PRO A 115 5.19 -17.89 13.85
N GLU A 116 5.07 -19.09 13.28
CA GLU A 116 6.19 -19.84 12.70
C GLU A 116 6.80 -19.12 11.48
N VAL A 117 5.97 -18.43 10.70
CA VAL A 117 6.40 -17.67 9.53
C VAL A 117 6.96 -16.31 9.96
N ALA A 118 6.26 -15.60 10.83
CA ALA A 118 6.69 -14.30 11.35
C ALA A 118 8.04 -14.39 12.07
N GLU A 119 8.29 -15.45 12.84
CA GLU A 119 9.58 -15.70 13.49
C GLU A 119 10.70 -15.92 12.45
N ALA A 120 10.44 -16.69 11.40
CA ALA A 120 11.40 -16.91 10.32
C ALA A 120 11.76 -15.62 9.56
N LEU A 121 10.83 -14.66 9.49
CA LEU A 121 11.02 -13.38 8.81
C LEU A 121 11.83 -12.35 9.61
N ILE A 122 12.12 -12.59 10.90
CA ILE A 122 12.95 -11.70 11.74
C ILE A 122 14.31 -11.43 11.09
N ALA A 123 14.97 -12.49 10.59
CA ALA A 123 16.27 -12.36 9.95
C ALA A 123 16.22 -11.47 8.69
N VAL A 124 15.11 -11.50 7.94
CA VAL A 124 14.91 -10.64 6.77
C VAL A 124 14.71 -9.18 7.22
N ALA A 125 13.84 -8.95 8.20
CA ALA A 125 13.56 -7.60 8.71
C ALA A 125 14.84 -6.92 9.25
N ASP A 126 15.65 -7.64 10.02
CA ASP A 126 16.94 -7.16 10.54
C ASP A 126 17.89 -6.74 9.40
N ARG A 127 17.93 -7.53 8.32
CA ARG A 127 18.78 -7.27 7.16
C ARG A 127 18.33 -6.03 6.39
N LEU A 128 17.02 -5.85 6.17
CA LEU A 128 16.48 -4.65 5.52
C LEU A 128 16.84 -3.37 6.29
N VAL A 129 16.85 -3.44 7.63
CA VAL A 129 17.30 -2.33 8.49
C VAL A 129 18.82 -2.14 8.40
N ALA A 130 19.60 -3.22 8.40
CA ALA A 130 21.06 -3.17 8.27
C ALA A 130 21.53 -2.58 6.93
N HIS A 131 20.77 -2.80 5.84
CA HIS A 131 20.97 -2.16 4.53
C HIS A 131 20.44 -0.73 4.45
N HIS A 132 19.99 -0.15 5.58
CA HIS A 132 19.49 1.21 5.68
C HIS A 132 18.30 1.54 4.77
N LEU A 133 17.56 0.52 4.29
CA LEU A 133 16.43 0.72 3.38
C LEU A 133 15.34 1.57 4.03
N LEU A 134 14.94 1.25 5.26
CA LEU A 134 13.94 2.05 5.98
C LEU A 134 14.40 3.51 6.12
N ALA A 135 15.68 3.75 6.42
CA ALA A 135 16.26 5.10 6.56
C ALA A 135 16.17 5.89 5.26
N ARG A 136 16.58 5.29 4.14
CA ARG A 136 16.42 5.88 2.80
C ARG A 136 14.95 6.18 2.51
N TRP A 137 14.06 5.26 2.85
CA TRP A 137 12.62 5.32 2.62
C TRP A 137 11.83 6.24 3.54
N SER A 138 12.48 6.78 4.57
CA SER A 138 11.89 7.82 5.44
C SER A 138 12.25 9.23 4.97
N GLY A 139 13.35 9.39 4.21
CA GLY A 139 13.83 10.68 3.73
C GLY A 139 12.85 11.35 2.78
N SER A 140 12.73 12.68 2.83
CA SER A 140 11.83 13.50 2.01
C SER A 140 12.57 14.14 0.82
N SER A 141 11.98 14.13 -0.38
CA SER A 141 12.45 14.93 -1.54
C SER A 141 11.83 16.33 -1.60
N PHE A 142 11.47 16.88 -0.43
CA PHE A 142 10.63 18.07 -0.23
C PHE A 142 10.61 19.07 -1.40
N GLY A 143 9.40 19.31 -1.92
CA GLY A 143 9.15 20.29 -2.97
C GLY A 143 9.46 19.82 -4.39
N SER A 144 10.00 18.61 -4.57
CA SER A 144 10.14 17.94 -5.86
C SER A 144 9.59 16.52 -5.83
N GLY A 145 8.92 16.12 -6.90
CA GLY A 145 8.35 14.79 -7.03
C GLY A 145 7.71 14.59 -8.40
N TRP A 146 6.95 13.53 -8.56
CA TRP A 146 6.37 13.15 -9.84
C TRP A 146 4.87 12.91 -9.73
N ARG A 147 4.12 13.51 -10.65
CA ARG A 147 2.71 13.18 -10.87
C ARG A 147 2.65 12.01 -11.83
N VAL A 148 1.81 11.02 -11.53
CA VAL A 148 1.57 9.87 -12.40
C VAL A 148 0.10 9.80 -12.72
N GLU A 149 -0.21 9.70 -14.01
CA GLU A 149 -1.57 9.54 -14.52
C GLU A 149 -1.64 8.36 -15.46
N PHE A 150 -2.34 7.32 -15.01
CA PHE A 150 -2.58 6.12 -15.81
C PHE A 150 -3.60 6.38 -16.92
N ASP A 151 -3.43 5.69 -18.05
CA ASP A 151 -4.31 5.76 -19.22
C ASP A 151 -4.55 7.17 -19.79
N ALA A 152 -3.65 8.12 -19.49
CA ALA A 152 -3.71 9.46 -20.04
C ALA A 152 -3.10 9.53 -21.46
N ASP A 153 -3.79 10.27 -22.34
CA ASP A 153 -3.27 10.64 -23.65
C ASP A 153 -2.07 11.57 -23.52
N ALA A 154 -1.07 11.42 -24.40
CA ALA A 154 0.11 12.29 -24.38
C ALA A 154 -0.21 13.78 -24.68
N SER A 155 -1.36 14.05 -25.31
CA SER A 155 -1.86 15.40 -25.60
C SER A 155 -2.72 15.98 -24.49
N ALA A 156 -3.02 15.22 -23.43
CA ALA A 156 -3.85 15.69 -22.33
C ALA A 156 -3.18 16.87 -21.62
N THR A 157 -3.88 18.00 -21.51
CA THR A 157 -3.44 19.08 -20.64
C THR A 157 -3.78 18.71 -19.21
N LEU A 158 -2.79 18.25 -18.45
CA LEU A 158 -2.96 17.72 -17.11
C LEU A 158 -3.04 18.85 -16.08
N ALA A 159 -4.17 19.56 -16.03
CA ALA A 159 -4.45 20.45 -14.90
C ALA A 159 -4.65 19.61 -13.63
N PHE A 160 -4.22 20.15 -12.49
CA PHE A 160 -4.60 19.56 -11.20
C PHE A 160 -6.08 19.86 -10.92
N THR A 161 -6.76 18.93 -10.26
CA THR A 161 -8.08 19.17 -9.67
C THR A 161 -7.99 20.30 -8.64
N ASN A 162 -9.06 21.06 -8.47
CA ASN A 162 -9.14 22.07 -7.41
C ASN A 162 -9.27 21.37 -6.05
N PRO A 163 -8.27 21.44 -5.14
CA PRO A 163 -8.30 20.73 -3.87
C PRO A 163 -9.47 21.11 -2.99
N ASP A 164 -9.89 22.39 -2.98
CA ASP A 164 -11.02 22.85 -2.18
C ASP A 164 -12.33 22.14 -2.59
N ALA A 165 -12.56 22.02 -3.91
CA ALA A 165 -13.73 21.34 -4.44
C ALA A 165 -13.69 19.83 -4.15
N VAL A 166 -12.52 19.20 -4.27
CA VAL A 166 -12.32 17.78 -3.94
C VAL A 166 -12.59 17.53 -2.46
N LEU A 167 -12.09 18.39 -1.57
CA LEU A 167 -12.27 18.27 -0.13
C LEU A 167 -13.72 18.51 0.30
N GLU A 168 -14.42 19.47 -0.32
CA GLU A 168 -15.84 19.72 -0.07
C GLU A 168 -16.70 18.52 -0.51
N GLN A 169 -16.47 18.02 -1.73
CA GLN A 169 -17.18 16.86 -2.25
C GLN A 169 -16.94 15.62 -1.37
N TRP A 170 -15.68 15.29 -1.07
CA TRP A 170 -15.33 14.14 -0.25
C TRP A 170 -15.95 14.18 1.14
N ARG A 171 -15.96 15.36 1.79
CA ARG A 171 -16.61 15.56 3.09
C ARG A 171 -18.12 15.27 3.00
N GLY A 172 -18.78 15.80 1.96
CA GLY A 172 -20.21 15.57 1.72
C GLY A 172 -20.54 14.10 1.50
N GLU A 173 -19.78 13.43 0.62
CA GLU A 173 -19.91 11.99 0.33
C GLU A 173 -19.67 11.14 1.58
N THR A 174 -18.61 11.42 2.35
CA THR A 174 -18.29 10.67 3.58
C THR A 174 -19.42 10.74 4.60
N HIS A 175 -19.99 11.94 4.83
CA HIS A 175 -21.14 12.09 5.74
C HIS A 175 -22.40 11.42 5.20
N SER A 176 -22.63 11.48 3.89
CA SER A 176 -23.77 10.83 3.23
C SER A 176 -23.67 9.30 3.35
N ASP A 177 -22.51 8.72 3.03
CA ASP A 177 -22.23 7.29 3.16
C ASP A 177 -22.44 6.81 4.59
N GLU A 178 -21.92 7.55 5.57
CA GLU A 178 -22.07 7.22 6.99
C GLU A 178 -23.54 7.28 7.44
N ALA A 179 -24.28 8.32 7.03
CA ALA A 179 -25.70 8.46 7.36
C ALA A 179 -26.54 7.34 6.73
N HIS A 180 -26.28 6.99 5.47
CA HIS A 180 -26.97 5.88 4.79
C HIS A 180 -26.65 4.54 5.44
N ALA A 181 -25.39 4.29 5.78
CA ALA A 181 -24.97 3.05 6.43
C ALA A 181 -25.63 2.91 7.82
N ARG A 182 -25.67 3.97 8.63
CA ARG A 182 -26.37 3.95 9.94
C ARG A 182 -27.84 3.57 9.83
N VAL A 183 -28.54 4.09 8.81
CA VAL A 183 -29.94 3.73 8.55
C VAL A 183 -30.07 2.27 8.15
N ALA A 184 -29.19 1.78 7.27
CA ALA A 184 -29.19 0.37 6.85
C ALA A 184 -28.95 -0.58 8.04
N ASP A 185 -28.05 -0.20 8.95
CA ASP A 185 -27.75 -0.94 10.17
C ASP A 185 -28.94 -1.01 11.12
N ALA A 186 -29.55 0.15 11.41
CA ALA A 186 -30.71 0.25 12.29
C ALA A 186 -31.92 -0.54 11.76
N GLN A 187 -31.99 -0.76 10.45
CA GLN A 187 -33.04 -1.53 9.78
C GLN A 187 -32.69 -3.02 9.62
N GLY A 188 -31.51 -3.46 10.07
CA GLY A 188 -31.04 -4.84 9.89
C GLY A 188 -30.82 -5.23 8.43
N ARG A 189 -30.59 -4.25 7.55
CA ARG A 189 -30.37 -4.46 6.10
C ARG A 189 -28.89 -4.60 5.75
N ALA A 190 -28.00 -4.24 6.65
CA ALA A 190 -26.57 -4.49 6.51
C ALA A 190 -26.31 -5.99 6.71
N GLY A 191 -25.86 -6.66 5.64
CA GLY A 191 -25.51 -8.08 5.65
C GLY A 191 -24.00 -8.28 5.61
N SER A 192 -23.55 -9.53 5.72
CA SER A 192 -22.12 -9.88 5.66
C SER A 192 -21.41 -9.47 4.36
N MET A 193 -22.18 -9.28 3.28
CA MET A 193 -21.70 -8.87 1.95
C MET A 193 -21.77 -7.34 1.73
N THR A 194 -22.07 -6.55 2.75
CA THR A 194 -22.07 -5.09 2.61
C THR A 194 -20.64 -4.60 2.40
N SER A 195 -20.46 -3.77 1.37
CA SER A 195 -19.19 -3.14 0.98
C SER A 195 -19.46 -1.75 0.39
N GLY A 196 -18.45 -0.89 0.33
CA GLY A 196 -18.58 0.45 -0.24
C GLY A 196 -17.26 1.23 -0.22
N THR A 197 -17.32 2.50 0.14
CA THR A 197 -16.14 3.37 0.25
C THR A 197 -15.25 2.92 1.41
N TRP A 198 -14.05 2.42 1.11
CA TRP A 198 -13.07 1.95 2.11
C TRP A 198 -11.85 2.86 2.27
N TRP A 199 -11.70 3.85 1.40
CA TRP A 199 -10.58 4.80 1.46
C TRP A 199 -10.64 5.68 2.71
N SER A 200 -9.45 5.97 3.24
CA SER A 200 -9.24 6.82 4.43
C SER A 200 -8.93 8.30 4.08
N PHE A 201 -8.84 8.63 2.80
CA PHE A 201 -8.50 9.95 2.28
C PHE A 201 -9.18 10.21 0.92
N PRO A 202 -9.25 11.47 0.45
CA PRO A 202 -9.85 11.80 -0.84
C PRO A 202 -8.95 11.36 -2.00
N THR A 203 -9.47 10.52 -2.89
CA THR A 203 -8.69 9.87 -3.95
C THR A 203 -8.25 10.81 -5.07
N CYS A 204 -9.04 11.85 -5.36
CA CYS A 204 -8.83 12.77 -6.48
C CYS A 204 -8.00 14.03 -6.15
N LEU A 205 -7.29 14.06 -5.02
CA LEU A 205 -6.39 15.17 -4.69
C LEU A 205 -5.16 15.17 -5.61
N PRO A 206 -4.58 16.36 -5.90
CA PRO A 206 -3.28 16.44 -6.55
C PRO A 206 -2.22 15.65 -5.79
N THR A 207 -1.44 14.84 -6.51
CA THR A 207 -0.38 14.01 -5.93
C THR A 207 0.99 14.37 -6.47
N ALA A 208 2.00 14.20 -5.63
CA ALA A 208 3.40 14.19 -6.01
C ALA A 208 4.07 13.00 -5.31
N SER A 209 4.68 12.11 -6.09
CA SER A 209 5.36 10.92 -5.57
C SER A 209 6.87 11.10 -5.52
N ASP A 210 7.48 10.53 -4.49
CA ASP A 210 8.94 10.37 -4.37
C ASP A 210 9.44 9.39 -5.45
N THR A 211 10.77 9.22 -5.56
CA THR A 211 11.37 8.19 -6.41
C THR A 211 12.06 7.11 -5.59
N PHE A 212 12.04 5.89 -6.10
CA PHE A 212 12.89 4.78 -5.65
C PHE A 212 13.45 4.06 -6.88
N ALA A 213 14.74 3.71 -6.86
CA ALA A 213 15.44 3.20 -8.05
C ALA A 213 15.25 4.09 -9.31
N ASP A 214 15.28 5.41 -9.13
CA ASP A 214 15.00 6.44 -10.16
C ASP A 214 13.59 6.37 -10.79
N VAL A 215 12.65 5.73 -10.10
CA VAL A 215 11.31 5.47 -10.61
C VAL A 215 10.26 6.08 -9.70
N PRO A 216 9.29 6.84 -10.23
CA PRO A 216 8.22 7.41 -9.44
C PRO A 216 7.45 6.34 -8.65
N CYS A 217 7.33 6.50 -7.34
CA CYS A 217 6.60 5.56 -6.51
C CYS A 217 5.13 5.45 -6.94
N GLY A 218 4.52 6.56 -7.39
CA GLY A 218 3.14 6.55 -7.89
C GLY A 218 2.93 5.77 -9.19
N LEU A 219 4.00 5.30 -9.85
CA LEU A 219 3.94 4.49 -11.07
C LEU A 219 3.92 2.99 -10.76
N THR A 220 4.74 2.55 -9.81
CA THR A 220 4.97 1.13 -9.52
C THR A 220 4.38 0.67 -8.19
N LEU A 221 4.12 1.59 -7.26
CA LEU A 221 3.64 1.30 -5.91
C LEU A 221 2.20 1.76 -5.75
N VAL A 222 1.29 1.09 -6.47
CA VAL A 222 -0.15 1.35 -6.44
C VAL A 222 -0.86 0.15 -5.81
N GLU A 223 -1.67 0.40 -4.79
CA GLU A 223 -2.49 -0.65 -4.17
C GLU A 223 -3.59 -1.08 -5.15
N ASP A 224 -3.88 -2.38 -5.21
CA ASP A 224 -4.97 -2.96 -6.02
C ASP A 224 -4.95 -2.45 -7.47
N SER A 225 -3.81 -2.66 -8.15
CA SER A 225 -3.61 -2.07 -9.47
C SER A 225 -4.54 -2.67 -10.52
N LEU A 226 -5.09 -1.83 -11.40
CA LEU A 226 -6.07 -2.25 -12.41
C LEU A 226 -5.42 -2.76 -13.72
N GLY A 227 -4.15 -3.14 -13.68
CA GLY A 227 -3.43 -3.65 -14.85
C GLY A 227 -3.12 -2.61 -15.92
N TRP A 228 -3.05 -1.32 -15.57
CA TRP A 228 -2.73 -0.23 -16.50
C TRP A 228 -1.46 -0.51 -17.32
N GLU A 229 -1.53 -0.25 -18.63
CA GLU A 229 -0.42 -0.53 -19.56
C GLU A 229 0.37 0.73 -19.94
N ARG A 230 -0.13 1.90 -19.58
CA ARG A 230 0.43 3.20 -19.95
C ARG A 230 0.23 4.22 -18.84
N ALA A 231 1.22 5.09 -18.67
CA ALA A 231 1.12 6.25 -17.77
C ALA A 231 1.82 7.48 -18.36
N LEU A 232 1.30 8.65 -18.02
CA LEU A 232 1.94 9.93 -18.25
C LEU A 232 2.55 10.40 -16.92
N VAL A 233 3.85 10.66 -16.91
CA VAL A 233 4.63 10.94 -15.72
C VAL A 233 5.23 12.33 -15.84
N SER A 234 4.80 13.25 -14.98
CA SER A 234 5.17 14.66 -15.06
C SER A 234 5.99 15.09 -13.84
N PRO A 235 7.13 15.78 -14.01
CA PRO A 235 7.84 16.36 -12.87
C PRO A 235 6.98 17.44 -12.22
N THR A 236 6.97 17.49 -10.90
CA THR A 236 6.17 18.43 -10.11
C THR A 236 7.03 19.19 -9.13
N ARG A 237 6.55 20.39 -8.79
CA ARG A 237 7.13 21.22 -7.75
C ARG A 237 6.05 21.69 -6.80
N GLY A 238 6.29 21.40 -5.54
CA GLY A 238 5.44 21.75 -4.41
C GLY A 238 5.99 22.90 -3.58
N ALA A 239 5.11 23.68 -2.98
CA ALA A 239 5.46 24.70 -1.99
C ALA A 239 4.39 24.79 -0.91
N GLY A 240 4.82 24.90 0.35
CA GLY A 240 3.92 25.00 1.51
C GLY A 240 4.38 24.14 2.68
N ARG A 241 3.53 24.05 3.70
CA ARG A 241 3.76 23.18 4.86
C ARG A 241 3.32 21.76 4.51
N VAL A 242 4.25 20.82 4.58
CA VAL A 242 3.99 19.38 4.36
C VAL A 242 4.06 18.67 5.71
N LEU A 243 3.03 17.88 6.02
CA LEU A 243 3.00 17.01 7.20
C LEU A 243 3.45 15.61 6.81
N ASP A 244 4.58 15.14 7.35
CA ASP A 244 4.98 13.75 7.24
C ASP A 244 4.21 12.90 8.27
N ILE A 245 3.59 11.82 7.82
CA ILE A 245 2.81 10.91 8.67
C ILE A 245 3.72 9.87 9.32
N ASP A 246 3.66 9.82 10.65
CA ASP A 246 3.95 8.64 11.47
C ASP A 246 2.71 8.24 12.29
N GLU A 247 2.80 7.20 13.11
CA GLU A 247 1.68 6.72 13.93
C GLU A 247 1.11 7.81 14.85
N ALA A 248 1.99 8.50 15.59
CA ALA A 248 1.59 9.52 16.54
C ALA A 248 0.89 10.69 15.83
N THR A 249 1.41 11.10 14.68
CA THR A 249 0.84 12.16 13.86
C THR A 249 -0.53 11.77 13.31
N TRP A 250 -0.67 10.57 12.74
CA TRP A 250 -1.96 10.09 12.23
C TRP A 250 -3.03 10.03 13.33
N VAL A 251 -2.67 9.43 14.47
CA VAL A 251 -3.56 9.32 15.62
C VAL A 251 -3.96 10.69 16.15
N GLU A 252 -3.04 11.64 16.22
CA GLU A 252 -3.34 13.01 16.65
C GLU A 252 -4.28 13.74 15.69
N LEU A 253 -4.12 13.56 14.38
CA LEU A 253 -5.06 14.09 13.39
C LEU A 253 -6.47 13.51 13.61
N CYS A 254 -6.57 12.21 13.86
CA CYS A 254 -7.84 11.55 14.16
C CYS A 254 -8.48 12.08 15.45
N ARG A 255 -7.69 12.40 16.48
CA ARG A 255 -8.20 12.98 17.74
C ARG A 255 -8.68 14.42 17.59
N ARG A 256 -7.92 15.25 16.87
CA ARG A 256 -8.22 16.68 16.71
C ARG A 256 -9.31 16.97 15.69
N HIS A 257 -9.36 16.14 14.65
CA HIS A 257 -10.24 16.34 13.50
C HIS A 257 -11.00 15.05 13.16
N PRO A 258 -11.77 14.45 14.08
CA PRO A 258 -12.44 13.18 13.83
C PRO A 258 -13.61 13.31 12.86
N VAL A 259 -13.65 12.46 11.84
CA VAL A 259 -14.87 12.12 11.10
C VAL A 259 -15.23 10.68 11.43
N ASP A 260 -16.43 10.47 11.98
CA ASP A 260 -16.94 9.13 12.25
C ASP A 260 -17.30 8.44 10.93
N VAL A 261 -16.72 7.27 10.70
CA VAL A 261 -16.93 6.43 9.52
C VAL A 261 -17.32 5.00 9.91
N THR A 262 -17.77 4.83 11.15
CA THR A 262 -18.00 3.52 11.77
C THR A 262 -18.97 2.68 10.95
N SER A 263 -20.18 3.18 10.71
CA SER A 263 -21.19 2.38 10.01
C SER A 263 -20.78 2.09 8.57
N SER A 264 -20.21 3.08 7.89
CA SER A 264 -19.89 2.97 6.47
C SER A 264 -18.64 2.12 6.18
N ARG A 265 -17.65 2.06 7.07
CA ARG A 265 -16.37 1.34 6.83
C ARG A 265 -16.24 0.03 7.59
N ARG A 266 -16.99 -0.19 8.69
CA ARG A 266 -16.78 -1.36 9.56
C ARG A 266 -16.85 -2.70 8.86
N HIS A 267 -17.64 -2.86 7.80
CA HIS A 267 -17.76 -4.15 7.11
C HIS A 267 -16.48 -4.47 6.34
N ASP A 268 -16.00 -3.51 5.54
CA ASP A 268 -14.78 -3.65 4.76
C ASP A 268 -13.56 -3.74 5.69
N TRP A 269 -13.43 -2.79 6.62
CA TRP A 269 -12.30 -2.74 7.55
C TRP A 269 -12.33 -3.85 8.60
N GLY A 270 -13.51 -4.28 9.04
CA GLY A 270 -13.67 -5.43 9.92
C GLY A 270 -13.20 -6.72 9.24
N ARG A 271 -13.55 -6.94 7.97
CA ARG A 271 -13.01 -8.07 7.20
C ARG A 271 -11.50 -7.97 7.00
N ALA A 272 -11.00 -6.79 6.63
CA ALA A 272 -9.58 -6.59 6.35
C ALA A 272 -8.67 -6.68 7.60
N THR A 273 -9.21 -6.40 8.79
CA THR A 273 -8.38 -6.26 10.01
C THR A 273 -8.78 -7.17 11.16
N GLY A 274 -9.95 -7.80 11.11
CA GLY A 274 -10.55 -8.55 12.22
C GLY A 274 -11.02 -7.67 13.39
N ARG A 275 -10.88 -6.34 13.30
CA ARG A 275 -11.29 -5.41 14.37
C ARG A 275 -12.73 -4.97 14.19
N GLU A 276 -13.49 -5.12 15.27
CA GLU A 276 -14.80 -4.50 15.45
C GLU A 276 -14.70 -3.23 16.29
N GLY A 277 -15.72 -2.36 16.21
CA GLY A 277 -15.85 -1.17 17.04
C GLY A 277 -15.86 0.13 16.24
N ARG A 278 -15.61 1.26 16.93
CA ARG A 278 -15.71 2.59 16.33
C ARG A 278 -14.51 2.87 15.42
N TRP A 279 -14.79 3.56 14.32
CA TRP A 279 -13.80 3.95 13.32
C TRP A 279 -13.88 5.44 13.02
N VAL A 280 -12.72 6.09 12.96
CA VAL A 280 -12.60 7.49 12.53
C VAL A 280 -11.50 7.66 11.49
N ILE A 281 -11.62 8.72 10.70
CA ILE A 281 -10.55 9.24 9.84
C ILE A 281 -10.37 10.74 10.11
N PRO A 282 -9.22 11.33 9.72
CA PRO A 282 -9.05 12.78 9.76
C PRO A 282 -10.06 13.50 8.85
N ASP A 283 -10.58 14.63 9.32
CA ASP A 283 -11.29 15.59 8.50
C ASP A 283 -10.28 16.35 7.64
N TRP A 284 -10.10 15.89 6.41
CA TRP A 284 -9.10 16.44 5.49
C TRP A 284 -9.31 17.92 5.16
N SER A 285 -10.54 18.45 5.16
CA SER A 285 -10.72 19.90 4.96
C SER A 285 -10.41 20.71 6.22
N ALA A 286 -10.46 20.12 7.42
CA ALA A 286 -9.92 20.76 8.61
C ALA A 286 -8.38 20.73 8.62
N VAL A 287 -7.79 19.59 8.25
CA VAL A 287 -6.32 19.45 8.12
C VAL A 287 -5.76 20.45 7.09
N ALA A 288 -6.49 20.70 5.99
CA ALA A 288 -6.12 21.67 4.96
C ALA A 288 -5.98 23.12 5.47
N GLN A 289 -6.60 23.46 6.61
CA GLN A 289 -6.45 24.78 7.23
C GLN A 289 -5.08 24.96 7.89
N GLU A 290 -4.37 23.87 8.19
CA GLU A 290 -3.09 23.88 8.88
C GLU A 290 -1.92 23.45 8.00
N TRP A 291 -2.19 22.60 7.00
CA TRP A 291 -1.18 21.98 6.15
C TRP A 291 -1.57 22.05 4.68
N ASN A 292 -0.58 22.30 3.83
CA ASN A 292 -0.77 22.35 2.38
C ASN A 292 -0.72 20.97 1.73
N ALA A 293 0.01 20.03 2.34
CA ALA A 293 0.09 18.67 1.88
C ALA A 293 0.39 17.70 3.03
N VAL A 294 0.10 16.43 2.79
CA VAL A 294 0.36 15.35 3.72
C VAL A 294 1.09 14.24 2.97
N ARG A 295 2.16 13.70 3.57
CA ARG A 295 3.04 12.73 2.96
C ARG A 295 3.08 11.46 3.78
N LEU A 296 2.89 10.32 3.10
CA LEU A 296 3.15 9.00 3.65
C LEU A 296 4.43 8.46 3.02
N SER A 297 5.52 8.43 3.80
CA SER A 297 6.79 7.85 3.33
C SER A 297 6.66 6.34 3.10
N ILE A 298 7.55 5.75 2.30
CA ILE A 298 7.56 4.30 2.06
C ILE A 298 7.72 3.54 3.39
N ALA A 299 8.61 4.00 4.27
CA ALA A 299 8.85 3.36 5.55
C ALA A 299 7.62 3.41 6.48
N GLN A 300 6.89 4.53 6.50
CA GLN A 300 5.70 4.69 7.33
C GLN A 300 4.50 3.92 6.75
N TYR A 301 4.37 3.86 5.43
CA TYR A 301 3.41 2.97 4.79
C TYR A 301 3.57 1.52 5.28
N LEU A 302 4.80 0.98 5.24
CA LEU A 302 5.07 -0.41 5.59
C LEU A 302 4.67 -0.77 7.03
N VAL A 303 4.68 0.19 7.96
CA VAL A 303 4.37 -0.05 9.38
C VAL A 303 2.97 0.42 9.82
N LEU A 304 2.25 1.15 8.96
CA LEU A 304 0.94 1.72 9.30
C LEU A 304 -0.21 1.21 8.41
N ALA A 305 0.02 1.06 7.10
CA ALA A 305 -1.05 0.70 6.17
C ALA A 305 -1.63 -0.69 6.48
N GLY A 306 -2.97 -0.77 6.50
CA GLY A 306 -3.69 -2.01 6.83
C GLY A 306 -3.65 -2.43 8.30
N ARG A 307 -2.99 -1.68 9.20
CA ARG A 307 -2.99 -1.95 10.65
C ARG A 307 -4.01 -1.05 11.35
N PRO A 308 -4.92 -1.58 12.19
CA PRO A 308 -5.73 -0.74 13.06
C PRO A 308 -4.86 0.10 13.99
N LEU A 309 -5.04 1.42 13.95
CA LEU A 309 -4.31 2.38 14.77
C LEU A 309 -5.23 2.88 15.89
N PRO A 310 -5.01 2.48 17.16
CA PRO A 310 -5.83 2.94 18.28
C PRO A 310 -5.77 4.46 18.44
N VAL A 311 -6.94 5.10 18.43
CA VAL A 311 -7.10 6.53 18.67
C VAL A 311 -7.40 6.77 20.15
N ASP A 312 -8.26 5.95 20.73
CA ASP A 312 -8.57 5.86 22.16
C ASP A 312 -9.01 4.42 22.50
N ASP A 313 -9.58 4.21 23.69
CA ASP A 313 -9.98 2.88 24.19
C ASP A 313 -11.10 2.22 23.35
N GLU A 314 -11.91 2.99 22.65
CA GLU A 314 -13.07 2.49 21.88
C GLU A 314 -12.90 2.68 20.36
N CYS A 315 -12.02 3.60 19.95
CA CYS A 315 -11.90 4.09 18.60
C CYS A 315 -10.54 3.75 17.97
N ALA A 316 -10.56 3.34 16.71
CA ALA A 316 -9.35 3.21 15.91
C ALA A 316 -9.51 3.91 14.56
N SER A 317 -8.40 4.04 13.85
CA SER A 317 -8.34 4.50 12.47
C SER A 317 -7.56 3.50 11.62
N LEU A 318 -7.67 3.61 10.31
CA LEU A 318 -6.95 2.78 9.35
C LEU A 318 -6.42 3.67 8.23
N ILE A 319 -5.14 3.49 7.87
CA ILE A 319 -4.60 4.02 6.62
C ILE A 319 -4.89 2.97 5.54
N ALA A 320 -5.83 3.31 4.67
CA ALA A 320 -6.32 2.47 3.58
C ALA A 320 -6.42 3.28 2.28
N GLY A 321 -5.76 2.81 1.21
CA GLY A 321 -5.79 3.37 -0.15
C GLY A 321 -4.55 4.18 -0.55
N TRP A 322 -3.59 4.34 0.36
CA TRP A 322 -2.56 5.38 0.25
C TRP A 322 -1.24 4.77 -0.21
N GLY A 323 -0.88 4.98 -1.47
CA GLY A 323 0.40 4.49 -2.03
C GLY A 323 1.64 5.02 -1.29
N PRO A 324 2.68 4.19 -1.06
CA PRO A 324 3.89 4.60 -0.36
C PRO A 324 4.67 5.67 -1.13
N GLY A 325 5.29 6.60 -0.40
CA GLY A 325 6.06 7.69 -0.99
C GLY A 325 5.19 8.73 -1.73
N VAL A 326 3.86 8.71 -1.52
CA VAL A 326 2.94 9.66 -2.16
C VAL A 326 2.60 10.80 -1.21
N THR A 327 2.84 12.01 -1.68
CA THR A 327 2.35 13.25 -1.07
C THR A 327 1.03 13.65 -1.71
N ARG A 328 0.00 13.89 -0.88
CA ARG A 328 -1.31 14.41 -1.30
C ARG A 328 -1.43 15.88 -0.92
N TRP A 329 -1.71 16.73 -1.89
CA TRP A 329 -1.83 18.18 -1.70
C TRP A 329 -3.26 18.55 -1.37
N LEU A 330 -3.44 19.16 -0.21
CA LEU A 330 -4.72 19.63 0.31
C LEU A 330 -5.06 21.04 -0.19
N THR A 331 -4.08 21.76 -0.73
CA THR A 331 -4.24 23.10 -1.33
C THR A 331 -3.54 23.17 -2.69
N ASP A 332 -3.70 24.26 -3.42
CA ASP A 332 -3.15 24.49 -4.78
C ASP A 332 -1.61 24.70 -4.83
N GLY A 333 -0.88 24.18 -3.84
CA GLY A 333 0.56 24.36 -3.66
C GLY A 333 1.47 23.54 -4.59
N VAL A 334 0.90 22.76 -5.51
CA VAL A 334 1.64 21.89 -6.44
C VAL A 334 1.37 22.22 -7.90
N ARG A 335 2.42 22.18 -8.71
CA ARG A 335 2.35 22.39 -10.16
C ARG A 335 3.28 21.46 -10.91
N VAL A 336 2.92 21.12 -12.14
CA VAL A 336 3.81 20.43 -13.08
C VAL A 336 4.92 21.40 -13.52
N VAL A 337 6.17 20.92 -13.59
CA VAL A 337 7.35 21.70 -13.95
C VAL A 337 8.22 20.95 -14.96
N GLY A 338 7.82 20.99 -16.23
CA GLY A 338 8.58 20.39 -17.32
C GLY A 338 7.70 19.53 -18.21
N GLU A 339 8.34 18.88 -19.18
CA GLU A 339 7.65 18.03 -20.14
C GLU A 339 7.29 16.68 -19.51
N PRO A 340 6.07 16.17 -19.77
CA PRO A 340 5.68 14.86 -19.32
C PRO A 340 6.44 13.75 -20.08
N GLU A 341 6.69 12.65 -19.39
CA GLU A 341 7.28 11.43 -19.94
C GLU A 341 6.20 10.36 -20.09
N VAL A 342 6.17 9.68 -21.23
CA VAL A 342 5.28 8.53 -21.43
C VAL A 342 5.99 7.27 -20.95
N TRP A 343 5.32 6.51 -20.10
CA TRP A 343 5.74 5.20 -19.62
C TRP A 343 4.77 4.14 -20.09
N VAL A 344 5.30 2.97 -20.44
CA VAL A 344 4.51 1.82 -20.91
C VAL A 344 4.95 0.56 -20.18
N ARG A 345 4.02 -0.38 -19.99
CA ARG A 345 4.36 -1.71 -19.50
C ARG A 345 5.21 -2.45 -20.52
N SER A 346 6.22 -3.16 -20.03
CA SER A 346 7.13 -3.93 -20.86
C SER A 346 7.66 -5.13 -20.08
N ASP A 347 7.44 -6.32 -20.65
CA ASP A 347 7.99 -7.59 -20.12
C ASP A 347 9.53 -7.62 -20.17
N ALA A 348 10.14 -6.77 -20.99
CA ALA A 348 11.60 -6.62 -21.09
C ALA A 348 12.18 -5.62 -20.07
N SER A 349 11.34 -4.91 -19.31
CA SER A 349 11.80 -3.93 -18.35
C SER A 349 12.37 -4.57 -17.08
N GLN A 350 13.51 -4.07 -16.62
CA GLN A 350 14.12 -4.39 -15.32
C GLN A 350 13.65 -3.45 -14.20
N VAL A 351 12.49 -2.81 -14.36
CA VAL A 351 11.98 -1.83 -13.40
C VAL A 351 10.50 -2.08 -13.14
N ALA A 352 10.20 -3.13 -12.37
CA ALA A 352 8.84 -3.51 -12.01
C ALA A 352 7.86 -3.53 -13.21
N GLY A 353 8.36 -3.93 -14.39
CA GLY A 353 7.57 -4.04 -15.61
C GLY A 353 7.24 -2.73 -16.34
N TRP A 354 7.89 -1.60 -16.04
CA TRP A 354 7.65 -0.30 -16.70
C TRP A 354 8.88 0.24 -17.44
N ALA A 355 8.70 0.82 -18.63
CA ALA A 355 9.76 1.46 -19.39
C ALA A 355 9.33 2.81 -19.96
N ARG A 356 10.27 3.75 -20.07
CA ARG A 356 10.05 5.01 -20.79
C ARG A 356 9.83 4.71 -22.27
N ALA A 357 8.72 5.19 -22.84
CA ALA A 357 8.56 5.16 -24.29
C ALA A 357 9.64 6.06 -24.89
N GLY A 358 10.51 5.49 -25.74
CA GLY A 358 11.61 6.23 -26.34
C GLY A 358 11.11 7.50 -27.03
N ARG A 359 11.81 8.64 -26.84
CA ARG A 359 11.58 9.81 -27.69
C ARG A 359 11.68 9.36 -29.16
N PRO A 360 10.80 9.83 -30.08
CA PRO A 360 11.06 9.65 -31.49
C PRO A 360 12.49 10.13 -31.76
N GLN A 361 13.35 9.26 -32.29
CA GLN A 361 14.63 9.70 -32.81
C GLN A 361 14.31 10.74 -33.90
N ALA A 362 14.81 11.96 -33.70
CA ALA A 362 14.65 13.07 -34.62
C ALA A 362 15.33 12.80 -35.97
#